data_AF-A0A0P0JTU4-F1
#
_entry.id   AF-A0A0P0JTU4-F1
#
_cell.length_a   1.000
_cell.length_b   1.000
_cell.length_c   1.000
_cell.angle_alpha   90.00
_cell.angle_beta   90.00
_cell.angle_gamma   90.00
#
_symmetry.space_group_name_H-M   'P 1'
#
loop_
_entity.id
_entity.type
_entity.pdbx_description
1 polymer ?
#
loop_
_entity_poly.entity_id
_entity_poly.type
_entity_poly.pdbx_seq_one_letter_code
_entity_poly.pdbx_strand_id
1 'polypeptide(L)' 'LLIVYPWTQRFFSNFGNLSSATAIVGNPKVQAHGKKVLTSFGEAVKNLDSIKNTFSQLSELH' A
#
# COMPACT_ATOMS: atom_id res chain seq x y z
N LEU A 1 -8.00 -3.50 -2.37
CA LEU A 1 -8.17 -2.08 -2.78
C LEU A 1 -8.25 -1.96 -4.31
N LEU A 2 -7.18 -2.23 -5.06
CA LEU A 2 -7.12 -1.96 -6.52
C LEU A 2 -8.19 -2.67 -7.37
N ILE A 3 -8.71 -3.83 -6.95
CA ILE A 3 -9.78 -4.58 -7.64
C ILE A 3 -11.18 -4.07 -7.23
N VAL A 4 -11.42 -3.99 -5.92
CA VAL A 4 -12.75 -3.64 -5.35
C VAL A 4 -13.05 -2.13 -5.46
N TYR A 5 -11.99 -1.32 -5.50
CA TYR A 5 -12.05 0.15 -5.54
C TYR A 5 -11.14 0.68 -6.66
N PRO A 6 -11.51 0.51 -7.94
CA PRO A 6 -10.63 0.73 -9.08
C PRO A 6 -10.12 2.16 -9.22
N TRP A 7 -10.86 3.17 -8.72
CA TRP A 7 -10.42 4.57 -8.80
C TRP A 7 -9.06 4.80 -8.10
N THR A 8 -8.71 3.95 -7.13
CA THR A 8 -7.44 4.02 -6.40
C THR A 8 -6.23 3.64 -7.25
N GLN A 9 -6.42 3.00 -8.42
CA GLN A 9 -5.35 2.70 -9.36
C GLN A 9 -4.65 3.96 -9.89
N ARG A 10 -5.33 5.12 -9.86
CA ARG A 10 -4.76 6.41 -10.31
C ARG A 10 -3.48 6.81 -9.57
N PHE A 11 -3.30 6.36 -8.33
CA PHE A 11 -2.12 6.64 -7.52
C PHE A 11 -0.90 5.77 -7.90
N PHE A 12 -1.11 4.74 -8.73
CA PHE A 12 -0.13 3.73 -9.06
C PHE A 12 0.14 3.67 -10.58
N SER A 13 0.06 4.80 -11.29
CA SER A 13 0.33 4.87 -12.74
C SER A 13 1.70 4.28 -13.12
N ASN A 14 2.70 4.43 -12.26
CA ASN A 14 4.06 3.89 -12.45
C ASN A 14 4.18 2.37 -12.23
N PHE A 15 3.10 1.70 -11.80
CA PHE A 15 3.11 0.25 -11.54
C PHE A 15 2.85 -0.56 -12.82
N GLY A 16 2.55 0.09 -13.95
CA GLY A 16 2.29 -0.58 -15.22
C GLY A 16 0.85 -1.06 -15.32
N ASN A 17 0.63 -2.24 -15.90
CA ASN A 17 -0.72 -2.73 -16.16
C ASN A 17 -1.45 -3.11 -14.87
N LEU A 18 -2.60 -2.47 -14.62
CA LEU A 18 -3.52 -2.72 -13.50
C LEU A 18 -4.98 -2.91 -13.98
N SER A 19 -5.22 -3.15 -15.26
CA SER A 19 -6.57 -3.10 -15.87
C SER A 19 -7.49 -4.27 -15.52
N SER A 20 -6.95 -5.38 -15.00
CA SER A 20 -7.72 -6.58 -14.65
C SER A 20 -7.25 -7.19 -13.33
N ALA A 21 -8.10 -8.03 -12.72
CA ALA A 21 -7.75 -8.71 -11.48
C ALA A 21 -6.47 -9.56 -11.62
N THR A 22 -6.33 -10.31 -12.70
CA THR A 22 -5.12 -11.10 -12.99
C THR A 22 -3.89 -10.22 -13.15
N ALA A 23 -4.01 -9.09 -13.87
CA ALA A 23 -2.90 -8.14 -14.02
C ALA A 23 -2.48 -7.55 -12.66
N ILE A 24 -3.45 -7.19 -11.80
CA ILE A 24 -3.18 -6.64 -10.46
C ILE A 24 -2.49 -7.68 -9.56
N VAL A 25 -3.02 -8.90 -9.49
CA VAL A 25 -2.49 -9.96 -8.60
C VAL A 25 -1.10 -10.41 -9.04
N GLY A 26 -0.85 -10.50 -10.35
CA GLY A 26 0.43 -10.88 -10.92
C GLY A 26 1.48 -9.76 -10.96
N ASN A 27 1.14 -8.53 -10.58
CA ASN A 27 2.05 -7.40 -10.72
C ASN A 27 3.12 -7.38 -9.62
N PRO A 28 4.42 -7.49 -9.95
CA PRO A 28 5.49 -7.54 -8.94
C PRO A 28 5.63 -6.25 -8.14
N LYS A 29 5.31 -5.08 -8.73
CA LYS A 29 5.33 -3.79 -8.01
C LYS A 29 4.18 -3.69 -7.01
N VAL A 30 3.00 -4.20 -7.35
CA VAL A 30 1.87 -4.30 -6.41
C VAL A 30 2.23 -5.20 -5.23
N GLN A 31 2.81 -6.37 -5.48
CA GLN A 31 3.23 -7.29 -4.43
C GLN A 31 4.31 -6.67 -3.52
N ALA A 32 5.33 -6.06 -4.10
CA ALA A 32 6.39 -5.38 -3.34
C ALA A 32 5.84 -4.24 -2.48
N HIS A 33 4.94 -3.41 -3.03
CA HIS A 33 4.31 -2.33 -2.29
C HIS A 33 3.39 -2.85 -1.18
N GLY A 34 2.60 -3.89 -1.46
CA GLY A 34 1.76 -4.56 -0.46
C GLY A 34 2.57 -5.09 0.73
N LYS A 35 3.73 -5.69 0.47
CA LYS A 35 4.68 -6.09 1.52
C LYS A 35 5.12 -4.89 2.37
N LYS A 36 5.49 -3.77 1.75
CA LYS A 36 5.90 -2.55 2.47
C LYS A 36 4.77 -2.02 3.38
N VAL A 37 3.54 -1.96 2.87
CA VAL A 37 2.36 -1.52 3.63
C VAL A 37 2.11 -2.43 4.83
N LEU A 38 2.14 -3.76 4.64
CA LEU A 38 1.90 -4.71 5.74
C LEU A 38 3.03 -4.70 6.78
N THR A 39 4.28 -4.52 6.38
CA THR A 39 5.40 -4.34 7.32
C THR A 39 5.18 -3.10 8.20
N SER A 40 4.86 -1.96 7.58
CA SER A 40 4.56 -0.70 8.29
C SER A 40 3.38 -0.84 9.24
N PHE A 41 2.34 -1.58 8.84
CA PHE A 41 1.22 -1.89 9.73
C PHE A 41 1.66 -2.73 10.93
N GLY A 42 2.52 -3.74 10.71
CA GLY A 42 3.10 -4.55 11.78
C GLY A 42 3.94 -3.72 12.76
N GLU A 43 4.61 -2.66 12.31
CA GLU A 43 5.31 -1.71 13.19
C GLU A 43 4.35 -0.94 14.09
N ALA A 44 3.19 -0.51 13.60
CA ALA A 44 2.17 0.11 14.43
C ALA A 44 1.58 -0.86 15.47
N VAL A 45 1.36 -2.13 15.10
CA VAL A 45 0.90 -3.15 16.06
C VAL A 45 1.92 -3.37 17.19
N LYS A 46 3.22 -3.19 16.93
CA LYS A 46 4.25 -3.26 17.97
C LYS A 46 4.33 -2.00 18.84
N ASN A 47 3.70 -0.91 18.42
CA ASN A 47 3.78 0.41 19.05
C ASN A 47 2.37 1.00 19.26
N LEU A 48 1.41 0.20 19.75
CA LEU A 48 0.00 0.60 19.87
C LEU A 48 -0.21 1.89 20.68
N ASP A 49 0.59 2.11 21.72
CA ASP A 49 0.52 3.32 22.55
C ASP A 49 1.17 4.56 21.90
N SER A 50 1.89 4.38 20.79
CA SER A 50 2.66 5.44 20.12
C SER A 50 2.44 5.52 18.61
N ILE A 51 1.29 5.07 18.10
CA ILE A 51 0.98 5.03 16.66
C ILE A 51 1.21 6.38 15.97
N LYS A 52 0.85 7.49 16.63
CA LYS A 52 1.07 8.84 16.08
C LYS A 52 2.54 9.12 15.77
N ASN A 53 3.43 8.73 16.68
CA ASN A 53 4.86 8.91 16.48
C ASN A 53 5.39 7.91 15.44
N THR A 54 4.91 6.67 15.46
CA THR A 54 5.29 5.63 14.48
C THR A 54 4.98 6.04 13.04
N PHE A 55 3.89 6.77 12.81
CA PHE A 55 3.45 7.17 11.46
C PHE A 55 3.62 8.65 11.14
N SER A 56 4.33 9.44 11.96
CA SER A 56 4.52 10.88 11.69
C SER A 56 5.12 11.13 10.30
N GLN A 57 6.23 10.47 9.97
CA GLN A 57 6.87 10.56 8.66
C GLN A 57 5.99 10.03 7.52
N LEU A 58 5.24 8.93 7.77
CA LEU A 58 4.36 8.36 6.76
C LEU A 58 3.21 9.32 6.41
N SER A 59 2.70 10.03 7.42
CA SER A 59 1.62 11.01 7.31
C SER A 59 2.02 12.27 6.55
N GLU A 60 3.30 12.64 6.55
CA GLU A 60 3.78 13.78 5.75
C GLU A 60 3.85 13.45 4.25
N LEU A 61 3.96 12.16 3.92
CA LEU A 61 4.14 11.69 2.54
C LEU A 61 2.82 11.33 1.82
N HIS A 62 1.68 11.24 2.52
CA HIS A 62 0.38 10.78 1.98
C HIS A 62 -0.75 11.76 2.29
#